data_AF-A0A6M0QV47-F1
#
_entry.id   AF-A0A6M0QV47-F1
#
_cell.length_a   1.000
_cell.length_b   1.000
_cell.length_c   1.000
_cell.angle_alpha   90.00
_cell.angle_beta   90.00
_cell.angle_gamma   90.00
#
_symmetry.space_group_name_H-M   'P 1'
#
loop_
_entity.id
_entity.type
_entity.pdbx_description
1 polymer ?
#
loop_
_entity_poly.entity_id
_entity_poly.type
_entity_poly.pdbx_seq_one_letter_code
_entity_poly.pdbx_strand_id
1 'polypeptide(L)'
;MDLHADHQFPIVLCPGNHLGFRRGIGQVKHGKPLGWIAFVLGKDSCRGKGRRAGKPALVRRERRQEPADGRPDLPECWTSAPARGHRQAVRNNPEPALPRFRPVAALPVLALALSACVPAGLPKLGALLSSGERPAMRWDHRPEAAEWTARSLAAIAAQDAALAAQVPADIETWCPGYEENGLADRRAFWAGMLSAVAKYESSWNPTAAGGGGRYIGLMQISPGSARNYGCTATSAGALKDGAANLECAVEMIAHHVAQDEVVAGPGNRGVGRDWMPLRKAAKRAEIAGWTRAQSYCQ
;
A
#
# COMPACT_ATOMS: atom_id res chain seq x y z
N MET A 1 -3.72 -46.40 21.07
CA MET A 1 -4.41 -46.32 19.76
C MET A 1 -3.72 -45.23 18.96
N ASP A 2 -2.88 -45.62 18.01
CA ASP A 2 -2.32 -44.75 16.98
C ASP A 2 -3.41 -44.32 16.00
N LEU A 3 -3.53 -43.01 15.75
CA LEU A 3 -4.01 -42.51 14.47
C LEU A 3 -3.28 -41.20 14.13
N HIS A 4 -2.33 -41.36 13.21
CA HIS A 4 -1.76 -40.35 12.34
C HIS A 4 -2.85 -39.83 11.38
N ALA A 5 -2.83 -38.54 11.06
CA ALA A 5 -3.54 -38.00 9.90
C ALA A 5 -2.73 -36.84 9.30
N ASP A 6 -1.96 -37.20 8.27
CA ASP A 6 -1.37 -36.28 7.30
C ASP A 6 -2.49 -35.54 6.56
N HIS A 7 -2.51 -34.21 6.64
CA HIS A 7 -3.25 -33.37 5.70
C HIS A 7 -2.28 -32.51 4.90
N GLN A 8 -1.93 -33.05 3.74
CA GLN A 8 -1.18 -32.41 2.68
C GLN A 8 -2.13 -31.47 1.92
N PHE A 9 -1.92 -30.16 2.03
CA PHE A 9 -2.61 -29.16 1.22
C PHE A 9 -1.89 -28.98 -0.13
N PRO A 10 -2.61 -28.91 -1.26
CA PRO A 10 -2.01 -28.63 -2.55
C PRO A 10 -1.58 -27.16 -2.66
N ILE A 11 -0.30 -26.94 -2.94
CA ILE A 11 0.25 -25.66 -3.37
C ILE A 11 -0.29 -25.36 -4.77
N VAL A 12 -1.19 -24.39 -4.89
CA VAL A 12 -1.59 -23.83 -6.19
C VAL A 12 -0.57 -22.76 -6.58
N LEU A 13 0.38 -23.13 -7.45
CA LEU A 13 1.26 -22.20 -8.12
C LEU A 13 0.50 -21.54 -9.29
N CYS A 14 0.20 -20.25 -9.18
CA CYS A 14 -0.28 -19.48 -10.32
C CYS A 14 0.91 -19.15 -11.26
N PRO A 15 0.87 -19.52 -12.55
CA PRO A 15 1.90 -19.11 -13.50
C PRO A 15 1.77 -17.62 -13.82
N GLY A 16 2.88 -16.89 -13.69
CA GLY A 16 3.00 -15.50 -14.08
C GLY A 16 2.90 -15.34 -15.60
N ASN A 17 1.97 -14.50 -16.07
CA ASN A 17 1.91 -14.11 -17.46
C ASN A 17 2.90 -12.97 -17.73
N HIS A 18 4.03 -13.32 -18.32
CA HIS A 18 4.93 -12.40 -19.01
C HIS A 18 4.47 -12.32 -20.46
N LEU A 19 3.79 -11.23 -20.83
CA LEU A 19 3.65 -10.84 -22.24
C LEU A 19 3.96 -9.36 -22.36
N GLY A 20 5.12 -9.09 -22.94
CA GLY A 20 5.55 -7.76 -23.33
C GLY A 20 4.70 -7.24 -24.47
N PHE A 21 4.15 -6.04 -24.29
CA PHE A 21 3.60 -5.26 -25.39
C PHE A 21 4.58 -4.14 -25.74
N ARG A 22 5.13 -4.24 -26.95
CA ARG A 22 6.06 -3.26 -27.53
C ARG A 22 5.31 -1.97 -27.90
N ARG A 23 5.96 -0.85 -27.53
CA ARG A 23 5.89 0.51 -28.10
C ARG A 23 5.05 0.67 -29.38
N GLY A 24 3.99 1.47 -29.28
CA GLY A 24 3.45 2.26 -30.39
C GLY A 24 3.74 3.75 -30.14
N ILE A 25 4.58 4.35 -30.98
CA ILE A 25 4.98 5.75 -30.92
C ILE A 25 3.90 6.59 -31.62
N GLY A 26 3.16 7.39 -30.86
CA GLY A 26 2.21 8.38 -31.38
C GLY A 26 2.76 9.80 -31.19
N GLN A 27 3.23 10.39 -32.29
CA GLN A 27 3.65 11.78 -32.41
C GLN A 27 2.48 12.74 -32.14
N VAL A 28 2.62 13.63 -31.14
CA VAL A 28 1.78 14.82 -31.01
C VAL A 28 2.64 16.06 -31.27
N LYS A 29 2.18 16.84 -32.24
CA LYS A 29 2.84 18.02 -32.80
C LYS A 29 2.89 19.17 -31.79
N HIS A 30 4.01 19.89 -31.81
CA HIS A 30 4.27 21.11 -31.06
C HIS A 30 3.37 22.27 -31.51
N GLY A 31 2.65 22.89 -30.56
CA GLY A 31 2.14 24.26 -30.66
C GLY A 31 3.03 25.18 -29.83
N LYS A 32 3.57 26.22 -30.47
CA LYS A 32 4.45 27.25 -29.89
C LYS A 32 3.67 28.38 -29.18
N PRO A 33 4.34 29.24 -28.39
CA PRO A 33 3.76 29.93 -27.24
C PRO A 33 3.35 31.40 -27.52
N LEU A 34 2.40 31.89 -26.73
CA LEU A 34 2.01 33.29 -26.50
C LEU A 34 1.75 33.39 -24.98
N GLY A 35 2.16 34.38 -24.20
CA GLY A 35 2.87 35.61 -24.44
C GLY A 35 3.35 36.13 -23.07
N TRP A 36 4.27 37.07 -23.13
CA TRP A 36 4.96 37.69 -22.01
C TRP A 36 4.04 38.57 -21.19
N ILE A 37 4.12 38.50 -19.86
CA ILE A 37 3.80 39.65 -18.98
C ILE A 37 4.96 39.83 -18.00
N ALA A 38 5.70 40.90 -18.22
CA ALA A 38 6.68 41.45 -17.29
C ALA A 38 5.94 42.15 -16.14
N PHE A 39 6.26 41.81 -14.90
CA PHE A 39 5.88 42.61 -13.74
C PHE A 39 7.04 43.56 -13.42
N VAL A 40 6.77 44.86 -13.62
CA VAL A 40 7.68 45.95 -13.28
C VAL A 40 7.58 46.29 -11.80
N LEU A 41 8.76 46.52 -11.23
CA LEU A 41 9.14 47.17 -9.97
C LEU A 41 8.08 48.04 -9.28
N GLY A 42 7.89 47.78 -7.98
CA GLY A 42 7.37 48.73 -7.00
C GLY A 42 8.24 48.70 -5.74
N LYS A 43 9.22 49.62 -5.68
CA LYS A 43 9.90 50.02 -4.44
C LYS A 43 8.93 50.90 -3.67
N ASP A 44 8.70 50.60 -2.39
CA ASP A 44 8.41 51.64 -1.41
C ASP A 44 9.08 51.31 -0.07
N SER A 45 9.85 52.29 0.38
CA SER A 45 10.65 52.31 1.59
C SER A 45 9.95 53.20 2.60
N CYS A 46 9.59 52.66 3.77
CA CYS A 46 9.29 53.49 4.94
C CYS A 46 10.15 53.06 6.13
N ARG A 47 10.95 54.03 6.54
CA ARG A 47 11.92 54.06 7.65
C ARG A 47 11.20 54.44 8.94
N GLY A 48 11.46 53.73 10.05
CA GLY A 48 10.97 54.09 11.38
C GLY A 48 11.88 53.54 12.49
N LYS A 49 12.42 54.43 13.31
CA LYS A 49 13.54 54.26 14.26
C LYS A 49 13.19 53.49 15.55
N GLY A 50 14.11 52.61 15.97
CA GLY A 50 14.82 52.72 17.25
C GLY A 50 14.26 52.01 18.50
N ARG A 51 15.03 51.09 19.09
CA ARG A 51 15.76 51.28 20.37
C ARG A 51 16.60 50.03 20.72
N ARG A 52 17.67 50.30 21.47
CA ARG A 52 18.79 49.42 21.84
C ARG A 52 18.45 48.50 23.03
N ALA A 53 19.00 47.29 23.01
CA ALA A 53 19.63 46.57 24.14
C ALA A 53 20.21 45.26 23.56
N GLY A 54 21.52 45.05 23.52
CA GLY A 54 22.26 44.42 24.62
C GLY A 54 22.57 42.96 24.27
N LYS A 55 23.65 42.71 23.51
CA LYS A 55 24.18 41.37 23.22
C LYS A 55 25.39 41.09 24.13
N PRO A 56 25.52 39.90 24.74
CA PRO A 56 26.82 39.44 25.21
C PRO A 56 27.52 38.55 24.17
N ALA A 57 28.80 38.89 23.97
CA ALA A 57 29.97 38.10 23.60
C ALA A 57 29.78 36.73 22.91
N LEU A 58 30.19 36.68 21.64
CA LEU A 58 30.54 35.46 20.93
C LEU A 58 31.99 35.09 21.28
N VAL A 59 32.20 33.96 21.94
CA VAL A 59 33.54 33.41 22.23
C VAL A 59 34.15 32.89 20.92
N ARG A 60 35.31 33.44 20.60
CA ARG A 60 36.20 33.09 19.49
C ARG A 60 36.77 31.68 19.71
N ARG A 61 36.26 30.68 19.00
CA ARG A 61 36.85 29.34 18.99
C ARG A 61 38.04 29.33 18.03
N GLU A 62 39.21 29.03 18.58
CA GLU A 62 40.48 28.92 17.88
C GLU A 62 40.47 27.81 16.83
N ARG A 63 41.07 28.16 15.69
CA ARG A 63 41.34 27.30 14.55
C ARG A 63 42.52 26.40 14.92
N ARG A 64 42.31 25.10 15.05
CA ARG A 64 43.39 24.12 15.24
C ARG A 64 43.57 23.35 13.93
N GLN A 65 44.81 23.32 13.47
CA GLN A 65 45.31 22.74 12.22
C GLN A 65 45.29 21.20 12.26
N GLU A 66 45.11 20.61 11.07
CA GLU A 66 45.33 19.19 10.75
C GLU A 66 46.75 18.71 11.07
N PRO A 67 46.92 17.38 11.16
CA PRO A 67 47.87 16.74 10.26
C PRO A 67 47.21 15.62 9.44
N ALA A 68 47.59 15.59 8.17
CA ALA A 68 47.37 14.50 7.23
C ALA A 68 48.24 13.30 7.60
N ASP A 69 47.69 12.08 7.58
CA ASP A 69 48.32 10.92 6.96
C ASP A 69 47.36 9.70 6.92
N GLY A 70 47.51 8.83 5.93
CA GLY A 70 47.00 7.46 5.98
C GLY A 70 45.76 7.14 5.14
N ARG A 71 45.88 7.15 3.80
CA ARG A 71 45.03 6.32 2.93
C ARG A 71 45.60 4.90 2.90
N PRO A 72 44.82 3.84 3.14
CA PRO A 72 45.18 2.51 2.69
C PRO A 72 44.69 2.23 1.27
N ASP A 73 45.52 1.51 0.54
CA ASP A 73 45.48 1.18 -0.88
C ASP A 73 44.22 0.41 -1.30
N LEU A 74 43.67 0.81 -2.46
CA LEU A 74 42.72 0.00 -3.24
C LEU A 74 43.50 -0.75 -4.33
N PRO A 75 43.37 -2.07 -4.47
CA PRO A 75 43.92 -2.78 -5.63
C PRO A 75 43.02 -2.55 -6.86
N GLU A 76 43.66 -2.08 -7.92
CA GLU A 76 43.13 -2.03 -9.27
C GLU A 76 42.93 -3.43 -9.88
N CYS A 77 42.13 -3.43 -10.95
CA CYS A 77 42.23 -4.29 -12.12
C CYS A 77 41.29 -5.50 -12.16
N TRP A 78 40.09 -5.30 -12.75
CA TRP A 78 39.54 -6.21 -13.75
C TRP A 78 38.90 -5.38 -14.87
N THR A 79 39.68 -5.11 -15.93
CA THR A 79 39.15 -4.69 -17.23
C THR A 79 38.93 -5.96 -18.07
N SER A 80 37.69 -6.40 -18.19
CA SER A 80 37.31 -7.40 -19.19
C SER A 80 36.50 -6.74 -20.30
N ALA A 81 37.13 -6.63 -21.46
CA ALA A 81 36.58 -6.16 -22.72
C ALA A 81 35.35 -6.99 -23.17
N PRO A 82 34.43 -6.40 -23.96
CA PRO A 82 33.23 -7.09 -24.44
C PRO A 82 33.57 -8.14 -25.51
N ALA A 83 33.10 -9.37 -25.28
CA ALA A 83 33.20 -10.47 -26.22
C ALA A 83 32.36 -10.21 -27.48
N ARG A 84 32.96 -10.57 -28.62
CA ARG A 84 32.45 -10.47 -29.98
C ARG A 84 31.13 -11.23 -30.16
N GLY A 85 30.19 -10.58 -30.85
CA GLY A 85 28.92 -11.17 -31.24
C GLY A 85 29.08 -12.32 -32.23
N HIS A 86 28.57 -13.49 -31.83
CA HIS A 86 28.29 -14.58 -32.75
C HIS A 86 26.89 -14.38 -33.36
N ARG A 87 26.87 -14.03 -34.65
CA ARG A 87 25.66 -14.14 -35.49
C ARG A 87 25.32 -15.62 -35.60
N GLN A 88 24.27 -16.06 -34.92
CA GLN A 88 23.63 -17.33 -35.25
C GLN A 88 22.73 -17.12 -36.47
N ALA A 89 23.02 -17.90 -37.51
CA ALA A 89 22.20 -17.98 -38.70
C ALA A 89 20.84 -18.62 -38.35
N VAL A 90 19.77 -17.86 -38.55
CA VAL A 90 18.39 -18.35 -38.48
C VAL A 90 18.20 -19.36 -39.62
N ARG A 91 18.10 -20.65 -39.30
CA ARG A 91 17.65 -21.68 -40.25
C ARG A 91 16.14 -21.55 -40.39
N ASN A 92 15.70 -21.20 -41.59
CA ASN A 92 14.28 -21.24 -41.97
C ASN A 92 13.86 -22.71 -42.11
N ASN A 93 12.99 -23.18 -41.21
CA ASN A 93 12.25 -24.43 -41.43
C ASN A 93 10.97 -24.13 -42.20
N PRO A 94 10.60 -24.92 -43.22
CA PRO A 94 9.33 -24.77 -43.92
C PRO A 94 8.15 -25.25 -43.05
N GLU A 95 7.06 -24.45 -43.05
CA GLU A 95 5.78 -24.79 -42.43
C GLU A 95 5.11 -25.99 -43.15
N PRO A 96 4.50 -26.95 -42.43
CA PRO A 96 3.60 -27.92 -43.03
C PRO A 96 2.20 -27.32 -43.24
N ALA A 97 1.67 -27.52 -44.45
CA ALA A 97 0.38 -27.03 -44.93
C ALA A 97 -0.83 -27.67 -44.21
N LEU A 98 -1.84 -26.85 -43.97
CA LEU A 98 -3.14 -27.18 -43.35
C LEU A 98 -4.02 -28.06 -44.26
N PRO A 99 -4.78 -29.05 -43.72
CA PRO A 99 -5.90 -29.64 -44.44
C PRO A 99 -7.15 -28.74 -44.35
N ARG A 100 -7.74 -28.47 -45.52
CA ARG A 100 -9.00 -27.74 -45.71
C ARG A 100 -10.18 -28.64 -45.34
N PHE A 101 -10.95 -28.26 -44.31
CA PHE A 101 -12.27 -28.84 -44.04
C PHE A 101 -13.37 -27.92 -44.60
N ARG A 102 -14.26 -28.51 -45.41
CA ARG A 102 -15.41 -27.84 -46.05
C ARG A 102 -16.56 -27.67 -45.03
N PRO A 103 -17.29 -26.55 -45.05
CA PRO A 103 -18.45 -26.36 -44.18
C PRO A 103 -19.68 -27.03 -44.80
N VAL A 104 -20.39 -27.85 -44.04
CA VAL A 104 -21.78 -28.22 -44.35
C VAL A 104 -22.65 -27.55 -43.31
N ALA A 105 -23.47 -26.61 -43.77
CA ALA A 105 -24.53 -25.99 -43.00
C ALA A 105 -25.79 -26.86 -43.07
N ALA A 106 -26.33 -27.24 -41.91
CA ALA A 106 -27.72 -27.67 -41.76
C ALA A 106 -28.20 -27.32 -40.33
N LEU A 107 -29.04 -26.29 -40.26
CA LEU A 107 -29.96 -25.96 -39.15
C LEU A 107 -31.26 -26.78 -39.32
N PRO A 108 -32.27 -26.77 -38.42
CA PRO A 108 -32.35 -26.36 -37.00
C PRO A 108 -33.15 -27.38 -36.13
N VAL A 109 -33.51 -26.98 -34.90
CA VAL A 109 -34.58 -27.52 -34.04
C VAL A 109 -34.23 -28.77 -33.22
N LEU A 110 -33.73 -28.55 -32.01
CA LEU A 110 -34.02 -29.43 -30.88
C LEU A 110 -34.69 -28.61 -29.78
N ALA A 111 -35.98 -28.86 -29.62
CA ALA A 111 -36.86 -28.23 -28.66
C ALA A 111 -36.52 -28.64 -27.22
N LEU A 112 -36.44 -27.64 -26.35
CA LEU A 112 -37.02 -27.60 -24.99
C LEU A 112 -37.19 -28.95 -24.27
N ALA A 113 -36.19 -29.34 -23.49
CA ALA A 113 -36.37 -30.16 -22.28
C ALA A 113 -35.17 -30.03 -21.32
N LEU A 114 -34.79 -28.81 -20.93
CA LEU A 114 -34.00 -28.61 -19.71
C LEU A 114 -34.99 -28.40 -18.56
N SER A 115 -35.59 -29.52 -18.14
CA SER A 115 -36.27 -29.61 -16.86
C SER A 115 -35.26 -29.21 -15.79
N ALA A 116 -35.58 -28.14 -15.06
CA ALA A 116 -34.75 -27.58 -14.03
C ALA A 116 -34.55 -28.56 -12.87
N CYS A 117 -33.41 -29.26 -12.85
CA CYS A 117 -32.81 -29.68 -11.60
C CYS A 117 -32.38 -28.40 -10.87
N VAL A 118 -33.27 -27.82 -10.07
CA VAL A 118 -32.88 -26.91 -9.01
C VAL A 118 -32.13 -27.78 -7.99
N PRO A 119 -30.81 -27.60 -7.76
CA PRO A 119 -30.23 -28.13 -6.55
C PRO A 119 -30.90 -27.39 -5.38
N ALA A 120 -31.87 -28.05 -4.76
CA ALA A 120 -32.31 -27.74 -3.42
C ALA A 120 -31.08 -27.92 -2.51
N GLY A 121 -30.51 -26.81 -2.06
CA GLY A 121 -29.37 -26.80 -1.14
C GLY A 121 -28.04 -26.35 -1.75
N LEU A 122 -27.99 -25.15 -2.32
CA LEU A 122 -26.88 -24.27 -1.94
C LEU A 122 -27.31 -23.59 -0.64
N PRO A 123 -26.90 -24.09 0.54
CA PRO A 123 -27.11 -23.32 1.75
C PRO A 123 -26.37 -22.00 1.55
N LYS A 124 -27.13 -20.91 1.46
CA LYS A 124 -26.74 -19.61 1.98
C LYS A 124 -25.24 -19.30 1.79
N LEU A 125 -24.68 -19.25 0.58
CA LEU A 125 -23.32 -18.71 0.44
C LEU A 125 -23.34 -17.24 0.92
N GLY A 126 -24.39 -16.51 0.54
CA GLY A 126 -24.66 -15.16 1.03
C GLY A 126 -24.90 -15.08 2.55
N ALA A 127 -25.48 -16.09 3.19
CA ALA A 127 -25.72 -16.08 4.64
C ALA A 127 -24.64 -16.82 5.48
N LEU A 128 -23.74 -17.58 4.85
CA LEU A 128 -22.47 -18.05 5.42
C LEU A 128 -21.39 -16.96 5.33
N LEU A 129 -21.47 -16.10 4.31
CA LEU A 129 -20.70 -14.85 4.24
C LEU A 129 -21.30 -13.74 5.12
N SER A 130 -22.58 -13.87 5.51
CA SER A 130 -23.29 -12.93 6.38
C SER A 130 -23.56 -13.48 7.78
N SER A 131 -23.00 -14.64 8.16
CA SER A 131 -23.12 -15.23 9.50
C SER A 131 -22.09 -14.74 10.51
N GLY A 132 -21.25 -13.79 10.14
CA GLY A 132 -20.49 -12.97 11.08
C GLY A 132 -20.93 -11.52 10.91
N GLU A 133 -21.43 -10.90 11.97
CA GLU A 133 -21.51 -9.45 12.05
C GLU A 133 -20.17 -8.87 11.55
N ARG A 134 -20.17 -7.98 10.55
CA ARG A 134 -18.92 -7.35 10.12
C ARG A 134 -18.28 -6.71 11.35
N PRO A 135 -16.96 -6.85 11.56
CA PRO A 135 -16.32 -6.21 12.70
C PRO A 135 -16.53 -4.71 12.61
N ALA A 136 -16.85 -4.10 13.75
CA ALA A 136 -17.09 -2.67 13.84
C ALA A 136 -15.85 -1.87 13.41
N MET A 137 -16.07 -0.91 12.51
CA MET A 137 -15.06 -0.01 11.98
C MET A 137 -15.48 1.44 12.22
N ARG A 138 -14.50 2.31 12.47
CA ARG A 138 -14.78 3.73 12.75
C ARG A 138 -15.38 4.47 11.55
N TRP A 139 -15.21 3.92 10.35
CA TRP A 139 -15.82 4.41 9.12
C TRP A 139 -17.22 3.85 8.84
N ASP A 140 -17.84 3.05 9.70
CA ASP A 140 -19.12 2.37 9.37
C ASP A 140 -20.30 3.30 9.06
N HIS A 141 -20.18 4.60 9.36
CA HIS A 141 -21.12 5.64 8.94
C HIS A 141 -20.99 6.02 7.46
N ARG A 142 -19.99 5.49 6.75
CA ARG A 142 -19.71 5.77 5.34
C ARG A 142 -20.45 4.77 4.44
N PRO A 143 -21.01 5.20 3.30
CA PRO A 143 -21.65 4.27 2.37
C PRO A 143 -20.67 3.23 1.81
N GLU A 144 -19.38 3.55 1.74
CA GLU A 144 -18.34 2.66 1.23
C GLU A 144 -17.81 1.65 2.28
N ALA A 145 -18.29 1.72 3.54
CA ALA A 145 -17.73 1.00 4.68
C ALA A 145 -17.60 -0.51 4.48
N ALA A 146 -18.61 -1.15 3.89
CA ALA A 146 -18.61 -2.60 3.68
C ALA A 146 -17.45 -3.03 2.76
N GLU A 147 -17.23 -2.29 1.68
CA GLU A 147 -16.13 -2.53 0.74
C GLU A 147 -14.78 -2.29 1.40
N TRP A 148 -14.62 -1.15 2.09
CA TRP A 148 -13.37 -0.80 2.78
C TRP A 148 -12.97 -1.86 3.82
N THR A 149 -13.93 -2.32 4.62
CA THR A 149 -13.70 -3.39 5.60
C THR A 149 -13.30 -4.69 4.91
N ALA A 150 -14.04 -5.14 3.89
CA ALA A 150 -13.76 -6.40 3.20
C ALA A 150 -12.37 -6.39 2.53
N ARG A 151 -12.02 -5.30 1.84
CA ARG A 151 -10.75 -5.16 1.13
C ARG A 151 -9.57 -5.03 2.11
N SER A 152 -9.75 -4.30 3.21
CA SER A 152 -8.73 -4.22 4.27
C SER A 152 -8.48 -5.59 4.91
N LEU A 153 -9.53 -6.33 5.28
CA LEU A 153 -9.39 -7.66 5.89
C LEU A 153 -8.69 -8.65 4.94
N ALA A 154 -9.00 -8.59 3.64
CA ALA A 154 -8.33 -9.42 2.63
C ALA A 154 -6.84 -9.07 2.50
N ALA A 155 -6.49 -7.79 2.48
CA ALA A 155 -5.09 -7.35 2.44
C ALA A 155 -4.33 -7.74 3.71
N ILE A 156 -4.95 -7.59 4.89
CA ILE A 156 -4.33 -7.96 6.17
C ILE A 156 -4.11 -9.48 6.22
N ALA A 157 -5.09 -10.26 5.76
CA ALA A 157 -4.97 -11.71 5.67
C ALA A 157 -3.78 -12.15 4.80
N ALA A 158 -3.50 -11.44 3.71
CA ALA A 158 -2.32 -11.69 2.88
C ALA A 158 -0.99 -11.35 3.59
N GLN A 159 -1.04 -10.49 4.61
CA GLN A 159 0.09 -10.03 5.41
C GLN A 159 0.09 -10.59 6.84
N ASP A 160 -0.64 -11.68 7.10
CA ASP A 160 -0.81 -12.24 8.46
C ASP A 160 0.52 -12.50 9.16
N ALA A 161 1.51 -13.04 8.44
CA ALA A 161 2.84 -13.33 8.99
C ALA A 161 3.56 -12.09 9.55
N ALA A 162 3.24 -10.90 9.03
CA ALA A 162 3.77 -9.62 9.47
C ALA A 162 2.86 -8.89 10.47
N LEU A 163 1.56 -9.22 10.47
CA LEU A 163 0.52 -8.51 11.24
C LEU A 163 -0.20 -9.45 12.23
N ALA A 164 -1.24 -10.16 11.78
CA ALA A 164 -2.17 -10.86 12.68
C ALA A 164 -1.54 -12.08 13.41
N ALA A 165 -0.54 -12.71 12.81
CA ALA A 165 0.17 -13.84 13.42
C ALA A 165 1.20 -13.41 14.47
N GLN A 166 1.57 -12.12 14.49
CA GLN A 166 2.52 -11.56 15.45
C GLN A 166 1.79 -10.96 16.64
N VAL A 167 2.48 -10.90 17.79
CA VAL A 167 2.01 -10.23 19.00
C VAL A 167 2.92 -9.04 19.26
N PRO A 168 2.52 -7.81 18.89
CA PRO A 168 3.32 -6.62 19.12
C PRO A 168 3.56 -6.36 20.61
N ALA A 169 4.74 -5.87 20.99
CA ALA A 169 5.11 -5.70 22.39
C ALA A 169 4.27 -4.68 23.17
N ASP A 170 3.59 -3.75 22.49
CA ASP A 170 2.68 -2.76 23.07
C ASP A 170 1.20 -3.10 22.90
N ILE A 171 0.86 -4.32 22.44
CA ILE A 171 -0.49 -4.68 22.00
C ILE A 171 -1.56 -4.52 23.08
N GLU A 172 -1.23 -4.77 24.35
CA GLU A 172 -2.17 -4.64 25.47
C GLU A 172 -2.74 -3.20 25.57
N THR A 173 -1.96 -2.19 25.18
CA THR A 173 -2.43 -0.80 25.13
C THR A 173 -3.57 -0.62 24.13
N TRP A 174 -3.55 -1.39 23.05
CA TRP A 174 -4.42 -1.24 21.88
C TRP A 174 -5.58 -2.23 21.86
N CYS A 175 -5.36 -3.45 22.35
CA CYS A 175 -6.25 -4.60 22.20
C CYS A 175 -5.92 -5.68 23.27
N PRO A 176 -6.52 -5.61 24.48
CA PRO A 176 -6.25 -6.53 25.59
C PRO A 176 -6.40 -8.02 25.26
N GLY A 177 -7.49 -8.39 24.57
CA GLY A 177 -7.75 -9.79 24.20
C GLY A 177 -6.90 -10.30 23.04
N TYR A 178 -6.02 -9.48 22.44
CA TYR A 178 -5.37 -9.81 21.17
C TYR A 178 -4.58 -11.12 21.20
N GLU A 179 -3.86 -11.40 22.28
CA GLU A 179 -3.04 -12.61 22.41
C GLU A 179 -3.89 -13.89 22.47
N GLU A 180 -5.07 -13.83 23.06
CA GLU A 180 -6.00 -14.95 23.17
C GLU A 180 -6.88 -15.10 21.91
N ASN A 181 -7.05 -14.00 21.16
CA ASN A 181 -7.92 -13.93 20.01
C ASN A 181 -7.39 -14.72 18.80
N GLY A 182 -8.32 -15.29 18.03
CA GLY A 182 -8.03 -15.93 16.75
C GLY A 182 -7.67 -14.93 15.65
N LEU A 183 -7.14 -15.42 14.53
CA LEU A 183 -6.71 -14.58 13.41
C LEU A 183 -7.81 -13.64 12.88
N ALA A 184 -9.08 -14.06 12.92
CA ALA A 184 -10.19 -13.22 12.47
C ALA A 184 -10.28 -11.90 13.27
N ASP A 185 -10.26 -11.98 14.60
CA ASP A 185 -10.33 -10.82 15.49
C ASP A 185 -9.05 -9.99 15.47
N ARG A 186 -7.88 -10.65 15.36
CA ARG A 186 -6.60 -9.96 15.18
C ARG A 186 -6.54 -9.17 13.87
N ARG A 187 -7.10 -9.71 12.78
CA ARG A 187 -7.26 -8.97 11.51
C ARG A 187 -8.24 -7.81 11.66
N ALA A 188 -9.34 -8.02 12.38
CA ALA A 188 -10.30 -6.96 12.69
C ALA A 188 -9.64 -5.81 13.48
N PHE A 189 -8.73 -6.10 14.42
CA PHE A 189 -7.94 -5.08 15.10
C PHE A 189 -7.15 -4.19 14.12
N TRP A 190 -6.40 -4.77 13.19
CA TRP A 190 -5.59 -3.99 12.25
C TRP A 190 -6.45 -3.15 11.29
N ALA A 191 -7.58 -3.69 10.81
CA ALA A 191 -8.55 -2.91 10.05
C ALA A 191 -9.16 -1.77 10.89
N GLY A 192 -9.50 -2.06 12.14
CA GLY A 192 -10.00 -1.10 13.12
C GLY A 192 -9.02 0.04 13.37
N MET A 193 -7.74 -0.29 13.58
CA MET A 193 -6.64 0.67 13.70
C MET A 193 -6.59 1.64 12.50
N LEU A 194 -6.57 1.11 11.27
CA LEU A 194 -6.57 1.93 10.06
C LEU A 194 -7.82 2.82 9.98
N SER A 195 -8.98 2.29 10.34
CA SER A 195 -10.23 3.06 10.39
C SER A 195 -10.18 4.23 11.38
N ALA A 196 -9.51 4.03 12.51
CA ALA A 196 -9.33 5.06 13.53
C ALA A 196 -8.30 6.11 13.13
N VAL A 197 -7.24 5.71 12.42
CA VAL A 197 -6.23 6.63 11.84
C VAL A 197 -6.84 7.49 10.73
N ALA A 198 -7.64 6.90 9.83
CA ALA A 198 -8.27 7.59 8.70
C ALA A 198 -9.12 8.81 9.12
N LYS A 199 -9.69 8.79 10.33
CA LYS A 199 -10.35 9.97 10.94
C LYS A 199 -9.46 11.20 10.90
N TYR A 200 -8.21 11.07 11.31
CA TYR A 200 -7.29 12.18 11.48
C TYR A 200 -6.52 12.54 10.20
N GLU A 201 -6.36 11.58 9.30
CA GLU A 201 -5.69 11.80 8.02
C GLU A 201 -6.60 12.50 7.02
N SER A 202 -7.86 12.06 6.92
CA SER A 202 -8.77 12.51 5.86
C SER A 202 -10.19 12.77 6.33
N SER A 203 -10.51 12.52 7.60
CA SER A 203 -11.91 12.46 8.08
C SER A 203 -12.75 11.50 7.23
N TRP A 204 -12.14 10.35 6.88
CA TRP A 204 -12.72 9.32 6.02
C TRP A 204 -13.15 9.81 4.62
N ASN A 205 -12.49 10.84 4.10
CA ASN A 205 -12.73 11.32 2.74
C ASN A 205 -11.78 10.61 1.75
N PRO A 206 -12.28 9.69 0.88
CA PRO A 206 -11.44 8.96 -0.05
C PRO A 206 -10.87 9.85 -1.16
N THR A 207 -11.44 11.03 -1.40
CA THR A 207 -10.96 11.96 -2.42
C THR A 207 -10.03 13.04 -1.88
N ALA A 208 -9.69 12.99 -0.58
CA ALA A 208 -8.84 13.97 0.09
C ALA A 208 -7.47 14.13 -0.59
N ALA A 209 -6.97 15.36 -0.60
CA ALA A 209 -5.69 15.71 -1.18
C ALA A 209 -4.96 16.72 -0.27
N GLY A 210 -4.03 16.23 0.55
CA GLY A 210 -3.24 17.05 1.48
C GLY A 210 -1.90 17.49 0.90
N GLY A 211 -1.27 18.47 1.57
CA GLY A 211 0.07 18.95 1.22
C GLY A 211 0.19 19.48 -0.21
N GLY A 212 -0.87 20.11 -0.74
CA GLY A 212 -0.92 20.58 -2.12
C GLY A 212 -1.09 19.47 -3.16
N GLY A 213 -1.74 18.35 -2.79
CA GLY A 213 -1.95 17.20 -3.67
C GLY A 213 -0.83 16.17 -3.65
N ARG A 214 0.04 16.21 -2.65
CA ARG A 214 1.13 15.25 -2.46
C ARG A 214 0.67 13.96 -1.77
N TYR A 215 -0.35 14.07 -0.92
CA TYR A 215 -0.86 12.99 -0.08
C TYR A 215 -2.33 12.77 -0.39
N ILE A 216 -2.71 11.54 -0.71
CA ILE A 216 -3.97 11.24 -1.39
C ILE A 216 -4.79 10.22 -0.60
N GLY A 217 -6.09 10.47 -0.58
CA GLY A 217 -7.12 9.55 -0.11
C GLY A 217 -7.15 9.35 1.39
N LEU A 218 -7.78 8.25 1.80
CA LEU A 218 -8.14 7.95 3.19
C LEU A 218 -6.96 8.05 4.14
N MET A 219 -5.83 7.48 3.71
CA MET A 219 -4.62 7.32 4.51
C MET A 219 -3.51 8.30 4.11
N GLN A 220 -3.83 9.31 3.28
CA GLN A 220 -2.89 10.37 2.89
C GLN A 220 -1.55 9.83 2.34
N ILE A 221 -1.64 8.84 1.45
CA ILE A 221 -0.48 8.18 0.85
C ILE A 221 0.01 8.98 -0.36
N SER A 222 1.33 9.10 -0.52
CA SER A 222 1.90 9.70 -1.71
C SER A 222 2.08 8.67 -2.84
N PRO A 223 1.95 9.04 -4.13
CA PRO A 223 2.30 8.17 -5.25
C PRO A 223 3.73 7.61 -5.17
N GLY A 224 4.68 8.37 -4.60
CA GLY A 224 6.05 7.93 -4.41
C GLY A 224 6.15 6.80 -3.39
N SER A 225 5.53 6.97 -2.22
CA SER A 225 5.46 5.93 -1.19
C SER A 225 4.79 4.67 -1.74
N ALA A 226 3.65 4.82 -2.42
CA ALA A 226 2.93 3.69 -2.99
C ALA A 226 3.80 2.86 -3.96
N ARG A 227 4.62 3.50 -4.80
CA ARG A 227 5.58 2.79 -5.65
C ARG A 227 6.69 2.12 -4.86
N ASN A 228 7.23 2.79 -3.85
CA ASN A 228 8.32 2.25 -3.04
C ASN A 228 7.89 0.99 -2.27
N TYR A 229 6.64 0.92 -1.84
CA TYR A 229 6.06 -0.24 -1.17
C TYR A 229 5.42 -1.25 -2.12
N GLY A 230 5.56 -1.08 -3.44
CA GLY A 230 5.04 -2.04 -4.41
C GLY A 230 3.51 -2.11 -4.51
N CYS A 231 2.80 -1.07 -4.06
CA CYS A 231 1.34 -1.03 -4.11
C CYS A 231 0.82 -1.04 -5.55
N THR A 232 -0.37 -1.61 -5.76
CA THR A 232 -1.07 -1.55 -7.06
C THR A 232 -1.49 -0.13 -7.43
N ALA A 233 -2.04 0.63 -6.48
CA ALA A 233 -2.46 2.02 -6.68
C ALA A 233 -1.27 2.99 -6.56
N THR A 234 -0.66 3.35 -7.68
CA THR A 234 0.59 4.16 -7.71
C THR A 234 0.42 5.59 -8.22
N SER A 235 -0.80 6.00 -8.58
CA SER A 235 -1.11 7.33 -9.10
C SER A 235 -2.05 8.08 -8.16
N ALA A 236 -2.09 9.41 -8.26
CA ALA A 236 -3.01 10.21 -7.47
C ALA A 236 -4.49 9.92 -7.80
N GLY A 237 -4.81 9.51 -9.02
CA GLY A 237 -6.17 9.07 -9.37
C GLY A 237 -6.50 7.73 -8.71
N ALA A 238 -5.61 6.75 -8.81
CA ALA A 238 -5.80 5.43 -8.23
C ALA A 238 -5.88 5.48 -6.69
N LEU A 239 -5.10 6.35 -6.04
CA LEU A 239 -5.12 6.50 -4.58
C LEU A 239 -6.38 7.21 -4.05
N LYS A 240 -7.25 7.74 -4.92
CA LYS A 240 -8.58 8.23 -4.51
C LYS A 240 -9.62 7.11 -4.40
N ASP A 241 -9.31 5.92 -4.89
CA ASP A 241 -10.08 4.73 -4.58
C ASP A 241 -9.81 4.32 -3.13
N GLY A 242 -10.84 4.35 -2.28
CA GLY A 242 -10.67 4.13 -0.84
C GLY A 242 -10.17 2.72 -0.52
N ALA A 243 -10.65 1.70 -1.24
CA ALA A 243 -10.22 0.33 -1.04
C ALA A 243 -8.74 0.14 -1.44
N ALA A 244 -8.34 0.62 -2.62
CA ALA A 244 -6.97 0.51 -3.09
C ALA A 244 -5.99 1.35 -2.24
N ASN A 245 -6.46 2.48 -1.68
CA ASN A 245 -5.71 3.28 -0.72
C ASN A 245 -5.46 2.50 0.59
N LEU A 246 -6.48 1.82 1.12
CA LEU A 246 -6.37 1.01 2.33
C LEU A 246 -5.51 -0.24 2.12
N GLU A 247 -5.61 -0.90 0.97
CA GLU A 247 -4.70 -2.00 0.61
C GLU A 247 -3.24 -1.56 0.65
N CYS A 248 -2.94 -0.40 0.05
CA CYS A 248 -1.58 0.15 0.10
C CYS A 248 -1.16 0.52 1.53
N ALA A 249 -2.09 1.02 2.36
CA ALA A 249 -1.81 1.27 3.77
C ALA A 249 -1.46 -0.02 4.53
N VAL A 250 -2.12 -1.13 4.21
CA VAL A 250 -1.81 -2.44 4.80
C VAL A 250 -0.39 -2.89 4.45
N GLU A 251 0.02 -2.78 3.19
CA GLU A 251 1.40 -3.08 2.76
C GLU A 251 2.44 -2.27 3.55
N MET A 252 2.16 -0.98 3.75
CA MET A 252 3.04 -0.07 4.49
C MET A 252 3.13 -0.42 5.98
N ILE A 253 1.99 -0.67 6.67
CA ILE A 253 2.04 -1.07 8.09
C ILE A 253 2.67 -2.45 8.26
N ALA A 254 2.44 -3.40 7.35
CA ALA A 254 3.01 -4.75 7.43
C ALA A 254 4.53 -4.67 7.43
N HIS A 255 5.12 -3.87 6.54
CA HIS A 255 6.56 -3.63 6.51
C HIS A 255 7.09 -3.07 7.85
N HIS A 256 6.42 -2.05 8.40
CA HIS A 256 6.89 -1.37 9.60
C HIS A 256 6.64 -2.13 10.91
N VAL A 257 5.52 -2.81 11.04
CA VAL A 257 5.19 -3.62 12.22
C VAL A 257 6.09 -4.85 12.27
N ALA A 258 6.35 -5.51 11.13
CA ALA A 258 7.31 -6.62 11.08
C ALA A 258 8.72 -6.18 11.48
N GLN A 259 9.12 -4.96 11.13
CA GLN A 259 10.44 -4.44 11.49
C GLN A 259 10.53 -3.99 12.95
N ASP A 260 9.46 -3.38 13.48
CA ASP A 260 9.52 -2.70 14.76
C ASP A 260 8.91 -3.50 15.91
N GLU A 261 8.13 -4.56 15.63
CA GLU A 261 7.48 -5.44 16.61
C GLU A 261 6.60 -4.70 17.63
N VAL A 262 6.11 -3.52 17.24
CA VAL A 262 5.16 -2.70 18.00
C VAL A 262 4.10 -2.15 17.07
N VAL A 263 2.90 -1.91 17.59
CA VAL A 263 1.83 -1.21 16.90
C VAL A 263 2.25 0.24 16.62
N ALA A 264 2.66 0.99 17.66
CA ALA A 264 3.19 2.34 17.46
C ALA A 264 4.31 2.77 18.43
N GLY A 265 4.52 2.05 19.53
CA GLY A 265 5.49 2.41 20.57
C GLY A 265 5.28 3.86 21.07
N PRO A 266 6.32 4.71 21.15
CA PRO A 266 6.16 6.12 21.54
C PRO A 266 5.48 6.98 20.45
N GLY A 267 5.09 6.38 19.32
CA GLY A 267 4.34 7.00 18.23
C GLY A 267 5.10 7.18 16.92
N ASN A 268 6.40 6.84 16.88
CA ASN A 268 7.26 6.95 15.69
C ASN A 268 7.79 5.59 15.20
N ARG A 269 7.22 4.50 15.69
CA ARG A 269 7.49 3.10 15.30
C ARG A 269 6.20 2.47 14.77
N GLY A 270 6.29 1.29 14.16
CA GLY A 270 5.15 0.57 13.59
C GLY A 270 4.34 1.46 12.65
N VAL A 271 3.03 1.51 12.87
CA VAL A 271 2.09 2.39 12.14
C VAL A 271 2.49 3.88 12.27
N GLY A 272 3.12 4.29 13.37
CA GLY A 272 3.54 5.67 13.58
C GLY A 272 4.70 6.16 12.70
N ARG A 273 5.32 5.28 11.92
CA ARG A 273 6.36 5.65 10.96
C ARG A 273 5.81 6.50 9.82
N ASP A 274 4.67 6.12 9.26
CA ASP A 274 4.02 6.88 8.18
C ASP A 274 2.91 7.81 8.71
N TRP A 275 2.14 7.38 9.71
CA TRP A 275 0.94 8.12 10.13
C TRP A 275 1.20 9.04 11.32
N MET A 276 1.35 10.32 10.99
CA MET A 276 1.68 11.41 11.91
C MET A 276 0.73 11.59 13.13
N PRO A 277 -0.58 11.29 13.06
CA PRO A 277 -1.46 11.33 14.23
C PRO A 277 -0.94 10.50 15.41
N LEU A 278 -0.30 9.37 15.14
CA LEU A 278 0.25 8.50 16.18
C LEU A 278 1.44 9.14 16.90
N ARG A 279 2.11 10.14 16.32
CA ARG A 279 3.20 10.90 16.98
C ARG A 279 2.68 11.92 17.98
N LYS A 280 1.37 12.19 18.01
CA LYS A 280 0.74 13.10 18.97
C LYS A 280 0.08 12.29 20.07
N ALA A 281 0.59 12.39 21.30
CA ALA A 281 0.15 11.57 22.44
C ALA A 281 -1.39 11.55 22.61
N ALA A 282 -2.04 12.71 22.55
CA ALA A 282 -3.50 12.80 22.68
C ALA A 282 -4.26 12.06 21.57
N LYS A 283 -3.84 12.19 20.31
CA LYS A 283 -4.48 11.48 19.19
C LYS A 283 -4.20 9.98 19.26
N ARG A 284 -2.96 9.60 19.60
CA ARG A 284 -2.57 8.20 19.81
C ARG A 284 -3.42 7.55 20.89
N ALA A 285 -3.65 8.23 22.01
CA ALA A 285 -4.52 7.75 23.09
C ALA A 285 -5.98 7.61 22.64
N GLU A 286 -6.52 8.52 21.83
CA GLU A 286 -7.89 8.39 21.31
C GLU A 286 -8.03 7.22 20.31
N ILE A 287 -7.01 6.98 19.47
CA ILE A 287 -6.98 5.82 18.56
C ILE A 287 -6.94 4.52 19.39
N ALA A 288 -6.04 4.44 20.36
CA ALA A 288 -5.92 3.28 21.25
C ALA A 288 -7.20 3.02 22.06
N GLY A 289 -7.79 4.08 22.61
CA GLY A 289 -9.06 3.99 23.34
C GLY A 289 -10.21 3.50 22.45
N TRP A 290 -10.21 3.89 21.17
CA TRP A 290 -11.22 3.39 20.23
C TRP A 290 -11.00 1.90 19.91
N THR A 291 -9.79 1.46 19.57
CA THR A 291 -9.53 0.04 19.24
C THR A 291 -9.76 -0.86 20.46
N ARG A 292 -9.30 -0.42 21.64
CA ARG A 292 -9.44 -1.17 22.89
C ARG A 292 -10.90 -1.39 23.31
N ALA A 293 -11.83 -0.56 22.85
CA ALA A 293 -13.24 -0.67 23.19
C ALA A 293 -14.03 -1.63 22.28
N GLN A 294 -13.41 -2.21 21.25
CA GLN A 294 -14.10 -3.07 20.30
C GLN A 294 -14.26 -4.50 20.84
N SER A 295 -15.31 -5.20 20.43
CA SER A 295 -15.59 -6.57 20.88
C SER A 295 -14.46 -7.55 20.52
N TYR A 296 -13.84 -7.39 19.36
CA TYR A 296 -12.67 -8.15 18.91
C TYR A 296 -11.35 -7.80 19.64
N CYS A 297 -11.44 -6.99 20.71
CA CYS A 297 -10.31 -6.63 21.57
C CYS A 297 -10.59 -6.82 23.06
N GLN A 298 -11.77 -7.34 23.42
CA GLN A 298 -12.08 -7.70 24.81
C GLN A 298 -11.54 -9.07 25.16
#